data_AF-A0A087CGN0-F1
#
_entry.id   AF-A0A087CGN0-F1
#
_cell.length_a   1.000
_cell.length_b   1.000
_cell.length_c   1.000
_cell.angle_alpha   90.00
_cell.angle_beta   90.00
_cell.angle_gamma   90.00
#
_symmetry.space_group_name_H-M   'P 1'
#
loop_
_entity.id
_entity.type
_entity.pdbx_description
1 polymer ?
#
loop_
_entity_poly.entity_id
_entity_poly.type
_entity_poly.pdbx_seq_one_letter_code
_entity_poly.pdbx_strand_id
1 'polypeptide(L)'
;MNKKAISLLICGLLTIGLAGCSSESSASSSEAEASASALAAESKSAEAAKAAAASEQAKQELDSAKSELSSTISDAHTLLDSSNDNVADPQTRVDLTDAINTATAIDSESPDDFTDAVQPLQSAMDKVTASVEQKKADDAAAAQKAAEEKAAQEEAAQEKAAADQAAAQKAAAEAAAQAKAKSDAEAAQQQSQQQSGNGSLLAVCKDGTRSTSAPGAPNYRGMCSHHGGISQKLGRQ
;
A
#
# COMPACT_ATOMS: atom_id res chain seq x y z
N MET A 1 -15.61 -11.65 -34.49
CA MET A 1 -16.73 -10.71 -34.62
C MET A 1 -16.91 -10.38 -36.09
N ASN A 2 -17.91 -10.99 -36.73
CA ASN A 2 -18.09 -10.94 -38.19
C ASN A 2 -19.05 -9.80 -38.53
N LYS A 3 -18.54 -8.68 -39.05
CA LYS A 3 -19.36 -7.62 -39.65
C LYS A 3 -19.64 -8.00 -41.11
N LYS A 4 -20.90 -8.30 -41.41
CA LYS A 4 -21.40 -8.53 -42.78
C LYS A 4 -21.57 -7.17 -43.45
N ALA A 5 -20.80 -6.93 -44.51
CA ALA A 5 -21.02 -5.84 -45.45
C ALA A 5 -22.16 -6.23 -46.39
N ILE A 6 -23.22 -5.41 -46.43
CA ILE A 6 -24.28 -5.52 -47.44
C ILE A 6 -24.07 -4.37 -48.43
N SER A 7 -23.43 -4.72 -49.53
CA SER A 7 -23.35 -3.93 -50.75
C SER A 7 -24.69 -4.03 -51.46
N LEU A 8 -25.40 -2.92 -51.62
CA LEU A 8 -26.63 -2.85 -52.41
C LEU A 8 -26.43 -1.85 -53.54
N LEU A 9 -25.84 -2.40 -54.61
CA LEU A 9 -25.84 -1.92 -55.97
C LEU A 9 -27.25 -2.05 -56.53
N ILE A 10 -27.89 -0.94 -56.93
CA ILE A 10 -28.90 -0.84 -58.00
C ILE A 10 -29.05 0.65 -58.34
N CYS A 11 -28.51 1.06 -59.49
CA CYS A 11 -29.12 2.07 -60.35
C CYS A 11 -28.35 2.14 -61.66
N GLY A 12 -29.01 1.82 -62.77
CA GLY A 12 -28.48 2.10 -64.08
C GLY A 12 -29.15 1.30 -65.19
N LEU A 13 -29.95 2.02 -65.98
CA LEU A 13 -30.37 1.75 -67.35
C LEU A 13 -31.63 0.87 -67.53
N LEU A 14 -32.70 1.52 -67.96
CA LEU A 14 -33.40 1.05 -69.17
C LEU A 14 -33.96 2.26 -69.95
N THR A 15 -33.50 2.39 -71.18
CA THR A 15 -33.92 3.35 -72.20
C THR A 15 -34.67 2.64 -73.33
N ILE A 16 -35.56 3.39 -74.00
CA ILE A 16 -36.07 3.27 -75.39
C ILE A 16 -37.35 2.45 -75.63
N GLY A 17 -38.30 3.11 -76.31
CA GLY A 17 -39.30 2.46 -77.18
C GLY A 17 -40.39 3.39 -77.70
N LEU A 18 -40.09 4.25 -78.69
CA LEU A 18 -41.10 4.93 -79.51
C LEU A 18 -41.80 3.96 -80.49
N ALA A 19 -43.09 4.18 -80.73
CA ALA A 19 -43.75 4.37 -82.04
C ALA A 19 -45.11 3.64 -82.16
N GLY A 20 -46.14 4.39 -82.56
CA GLY A 20 -47.43 3.82 -82.96
C GLY A 20 -48.55 4.87 -83.10
N CYS A 21 -48.54 5.63 -84.20
CA CYS A 21 -49.63 6.51 -84.63
C CYS A 21 -50.77 5.68 -85.27
N SER A 22 -52.03 5.88 -84.87
CA SER A 22 -53.23 5.82 -85.75
C SER A 22 -54.44 6.45 -85.04
N SER A 23 -55.17 7.26 -85.80
CA SER A 23 -56.21 8.21 -85.39
C SER A 23 -57.57 7.54 -85.12
N GLU A 24 -58.28 7.87 -84.01
CA GLU A 24 -59.76 7.87 -83.96
C GLU A 24 -60.32 8.50 -82.65
N SER A 25 -61.09 9.58 -82.81
CA SER A 25 -62.27 10.02 -82.03
C SER A 25 -62.26 9.94 -80.47
N SER A 26 -61.56 10.90 -79.87
CA SER A 26 -62.01 11.78 -78.76
C SER A 26 -63.24 11.39 -77.92
N ALA A 27 -63.05 10.54 -76.91
CA ALA A 27 -63.81 10.60 -75.63
C ALA A 27 -63.17 9.76 -74.51
N SER A 28 -62.46 8.67 -74.84
CA SER A 28 -61.96 7.72 -73.82
C SER A 28 -60.49 7.93 -73.41
N SER A 29 -59.75 8.78 -74.11
CA SER A 29 -58.33 9.07 -73.83
C SER A 29 -58.10 10.03 -72.65
N SER A 30 -59.12 10.80 -72.27
CA SER A 30 -59.00 11.79 -71.18
C SER A 30 -58.99 11.11 -69.79
N GLU A 31 -59.72 10.01 -69.63
CA GLU A 31 -59.86 9.31 -68.34
C GLU A 31 -58.65 8.42 -68.01
N ALA A 32 -57.98 7.87 -69.02
CA ALA A 32 -56.75 7.10 -68.87
C ALA A 32 -55.53 7.99 -68.58
N GLU A 33 -55.41 9.15 -69.25
CA GLU A 33 -54.36 10.15 -69.01
C GLU A 33 -54.57 10.86 -67.65
N ALA A 34 -55.83 11.10 -67.25
CA ALA A 34 -56.16 11.60 -65.92
C ALA A 34 -55.85 10.59 -64.81
N SER A 35 -56.14 9.30 -65.04
CA SER A 35 -55.80 8.22 -64.08
C SER A 35 -54.29 7.99 -63.96
N ALA A 36 -53.54 8.06 -65.06
CA ALA A 36 -52.08 7.97 -65.04
C ALA A 36 -51.44 9.19 -64.35
N SER A 37 -52.00 10.38 -64.55
CA SER A 37 -51.53 11.62 -63.91
C SER A 37 -51.81 11.66 -62.40
N ALA A 38 -52.93 11.11 -61.94
CA ALA A 38 -53.26 10.98 -60.53
C ALA A 38 -52.32 9.99 -59.80
N LEU A 39 -52.05 8.83 -60.40
CA LEU A 39 -51.11 7.84 -59.86
C LEU A 39 -49.66 8.35 -59.80
N ALA A 40 -49.24 9.16 -60.79
CA ALA A 40 -47.93 9.80 -60.79
C ALA A 40 -47.81 10.92 -59.72
N ALA A 41 -48.89 11.66 -59.46
CA ALA A 41 -48.95 12.66 -58.39
C ALA A 41 -48.95 12.00 -57.00
N GLU A 42 -49.68 10.90 -56.83
CA GLU A 42 -49.73 10.13 -55.58
C GLU A 42 -48.36 9.49 -55.28
N SER A 43 -47.71 8.90 -56.29
CA SER A 43 -46.34 8.37 -56.19
C SER A 43 -45.32 9.45 -55.78
N LYS A 44 -45.36 10.65 -56.39
CA LYS A 44 -44.50 11.78 -55.98
C LYS A 44 -44.77 12.25 -54.57
N SER A 45 -46.03 12.28 -54.14
CA SER A 45 -46.40 12.67 -52.77
C SER A 45 -45.92 11.65 -51.73
N ALA A 46 -45.95 10.36 -52.06
CA ALA A 46 -45.42 9.29 -51.21
C ALA A 46 -43.88 9.32 -51.12
N GLU A 47 -43.20 9.62 -52.22
CA GLU A 47 -41.74 9.76 -52.25
C GLU A 47 -41.26 10.99 -51.47
N ALA A 48 -41.98 12.11 -51.58
CA ALA A 48 -41.73 13.32 -50.77
C ALA A 48 -41.98 13.07 -49.27
N ALA A 49 -43.04 12.34 -48.91
CA ALA A 49 -43.31 11.96 -47.52
C ALA A 49 -42.22 11.04 -46.95
N LYS A 50 -41.71 10.09 -47.75
CA LYS A 50 -40.60 9.20 -47.35
C LYS A 50 -39.28 9.97 -47.19
N ALA A 51 -39.00 10.92 -48.06
CA ALA A 51 -37.83 11.79 -47.95
C ALA A 51 -37.91 12.69 -46.70
N ALA A 52 -39.10 13.24 -46.39
CA ALA A 52 -39.32 14.00 -45.17
C ALA A 52 -39.13 13.13 -43.91
N ALA A 53 -39.67 11.92 -43.89
CA ALA A 53 -39.49 10.99 -42.77
C ALA A 53 -38.01 10.60 -42.57
N ALA A 54 -37.27 10.33 -43.65
CA ALA A 54 -35.84 10.04 -43.58
C ALA A 54 -35.03 11.24 -43.06
N SER A 55 -35.41 12.47 -43.45
CA SER A 55 -34.77 13.68 -42.95
C SER A 55 -35.02 13.89 -41.45
N GLU A 56 -36.24 13.65 -40.97
CA GLU A 56 -36.55 13.73 -39.54
C GLU A 56 -35.82 12.65 -38.73
N GLN A 57 -35.72 11.43 -39.27
CA GLN A 57 -34.95 10.37 -38.63
C GLN A 57 -33.46 10.75 -38.52
N ALA A 58 -32.85 11.28 -39.59
CA ALA A 58 -31.45 11.72 -39.57
C ALA A 58 -31.20 12.83 -38.53
N LYS A 59 -32.15 13.76 -38.35
CA LYS A 59 -32.05 14.79 -37.30
C LYS A 59 -32.13 14.18 -35.90
N GLN A 60 -33.07 13.25 -35.67
CA GLN A 60 -33.20 12.58 -34.38
C GLN A 60 -31.96 11.76 -34.02
N GLU A 61 -31.35 11.09 -34.99
CA GLU A 61 -30.09 10.36 -34.82
C GLU A 61 -28.95 11.31 -34.47
N LEU A 62 -28.85 12.45 -35.16
CA LEU A 62 -27.85 13.48 -34.87
C LEU A 62 -28.01 14.07 -33.46
N ASP A 63 -29.23 14.43 -33.08
CA ASP A 63 -29.52 14.99 -31.75
C ASP A 63 -29.23 13.98 -30.64
N SER A 64 -29.54 12.70 -30.88
CA SER A 64 -29.23 11.61 -29.94
C SER A 64 -27.72 11.43 -29.77
N ALA A 65 -26.97 11.40 -30.87
CA ALA A 65 -25.51 11.24 -30.84
C ALA A 65 -24.83 12.44 -30.13
N LYS A 66 -25.31 13.66 -30.38
CA LYS A 66 -24.84 14.88 -29.66
C LYS A 66 -25.12 14.80 -28.17
N SER A 67 -26.34 14.37 -27.79
CA SER A 67 -26.71 14.23 -26.39
C SER A 67 -25.88 13.17 -25.67
N GLU A 68 -25.59 12.05 -26.34
CA GLU A 68 -24.73 10.98 -25.80
C GLU A 68 -23.31 11.50 -25.56
N LEU A 69 -22.67 12.10 -26.57
CA LEU A 69 -21.32 12.65 -26.43
C LEU A 69 -21.26 13.71 -25.33
N SER A 70 -22.25 14.61 -25.26
CA SER A 70 -22.33 15.64 -24.21
C SER A 70 -22.45 15.04 -22.82
N SER A 71 -23.19 13.93 -22.66
CA SER A 71 -23.28 13.20 -21.40
C SER A 71 -21.92 12.62 -21.01
N THR A 72 -21.24 11.95 -21.94
CA THR A 72 -19.92 11.36 -21.69
C THR A 72 -18.88 12.44 -21.36
N ILE A 73 -18.91 13.61 -22.01
CA ILE A 73 -18.04 14.75 -21.67
C ILE A 73 -18.29 15.23 -20.23
N SER A 74 -19.55 15.29 -19.79
CA SER A 74 -19.91 15.66 -18.41
C SER A 74 -19.38 14.64 -17.39
N ASP A 75 -19.51 13.35 -17.70
CA ASP A 75 -18.97 12.27 -16.85
C ASP A 75 -17.44 12.33 -16.80
N ALA A 76 -16.78 12.62 -17.92
CA ALA A 76 -15.34 12.80 -18.00
C ALA A 76 -14.84 13.99 -17.17
N HIS A 77 -15.54 15.13 -17.18
CA HIS A 77 -15.23 16.25 -16.29
C HIS A 77 -15.39 15.89 -14.81
N THR A 78 -16.49 15.20 -14.46
CA THR A 78 -16.71 14.71 -13.10
C THR A 78 -15.58 13.77 -12.63
N LEU A 79 -15.09 12.93 -13.54
CA LEU A 79 -13.96 12.04 -13.28
C LEU A 79 -12.65 12.83 -13.10
N LEU A 80 -12.38 13.87 -13.91
CA LEU A 80 -11.20 14.72 -13.77
C LEU A 80 -11.14 15.44 -12.42
N ASP A 81 -12.29 15.90 -11.93
CA ASP A 81 -12.41 16.59 -10.65
C ASP A 81 -12.22 15.63 -9.48
N SER A 82 -12.91 14.48 -9.50
CA SER A 82 -12.83 13.48 -8.44
C SER A 82 -11.48 12.75 -8.38
N SER A 83 -10.75 12.67 -9.50
CA SER A 83 -9.42 12.06 -9.59
C SER A 83 -8.26 13.01 -9.29
N ASN A 84 -8.53 14.28 -8.94
CA ASN A 84 -7.47 15.25 -8.67
C ASN A 84 -6.54 14.78 -7.53
N ASP A 85 -5.24 14.77 -7.79
CA ASP A 85 -4.18 14.24 -6.90
C ASP A 85 -4.35 12.77 -6.46
N ASN A 86 -5.27 12.03 -7.09
CA ASN A 86 -5.63 10.66 -6.76
C ASN A 86 -5.29 9.66 -7.87
N VAL A 87 -4.47 10.04 -8.85
CA VAL A 87 -3.96 9.16 -9.91
C VAL A 87 -2.52 8.74 -9.67
N ALA A 88 -2.14 7.52 -10.06
CA ALA A 88 -0.77 7.03 -9.97
C ALA A 88 0.13 7.71 -11.02
N ASP A 89 -0.44 8.01 -12.19
CA ASP A 89 0.24 8.68 -13.30
C ASP A 89 -0.50 9.98 -13.67
N PRO A 90 0.10 11.16 -13.42
CA PRO A 90 -0.48 12.45 -13.78
C PRO A 90 -0.78 12.60 -15.28
N GLN A 91 -0.05 11.90 -16.16
CA GLN A 91 -0.26 11.97 -17.60
C GLN A 91 -1.66 11.47 -18.00
N THR A 92 -2.24 10.52 -17.27
CA THR A 92 -3.59 10.01 -17.55
C THR A 92 -4.67 11.10 -17.49
N ARG A 93 -4.53 12.10 -16.61
CA ARG A 93 -5.45 13.24 -16.54
C ARG A 93 -5.25 14.22 -17.68
N VAL A 94 -4.00 14.39 -18.14
CA VAL A 94 -3.69 15.20 -19.32
C VAL A 94 -4.33 14.56 -20.56
N ASP A 95 -4.14 13.26 -20.75
CA ASP A 95 -4.74 12.51 -21.87
C ASP A 95 -6.27 12.60 -21.87
N LEU A 96 -6.91 12.54 -20.70
CA LEU A 96 -8.37 12.73 -20.57
C LEU A 96 -8.79 14.16 -20.92
N THR A 97 -8.02 15.17 -20.50
CA THR A 97 -8.27 16.57 -20.84
C THR A 97 -8.18 16.78 -22.36
N ASP A 98 -7.19 16.20 -23.02
CA ASP A 98 -7.01 16.28 -24.47
C ASP A 98 -8.14 15.56 -25.23
N ALA A 99 -8.61 14.41 -24.72
CA ALA A 99 -9.75 13.70 -25.29
C ALA A 99 -11.06 14.50 -25.15
N ILE A 100 -11.29 15.15 -24.01
CA ILE A 100 -12.44 16.05 -23.81
C ILE A 100 -12.38 17.23 -24.78
N ASN A 101 -11.21 17.87 -24.93
CA ASN A 101 -11.04 18.98 -25.86
C ASN A 101 -11.31 18.55 -27.31
N THR A 102 -10.82 17.37 -27.69
CA THR A 102 -11.07 16.79 -29.02
C THR A 102 -12.56 16.53 -29.25
N ALA A 103 -13.24 15.91 -28.27
CA ALA A 103 -14.67 15.62 -28.34
C ALA A 103 -15.54 16.89 -28.38
N THR A 104 -15.15 17.93 -27.63
CA THR A 104 -15.87 19.21 -27.58
C THR A 104 -15.70 20.03 -28.87
N ALA A 105 -14.60 19.82 -29.60
CA ALA A 105 -14.30 20.52 -30.84
C ALA A 105 -15.03 19.95 -32.07
N ILE A 106 -15.82 18.89 -31.92
CA ILE A 106 -16.54 18.27 -33.03
C ILE A 106 -17.67 19.17 -33.50
N ASP A 107 -17.53 19.65 -34.74
CA ASP A 107 -18.53 20.39 -35.47
C ASP A 107 -18.85 19.62 -36.76
N SER A 108 -19.85 18.75 -36.70
CA SER A 108 -20.28 17.90 -37.81
C SER A 108 -21.81 17.77 -37.87
N GLU A 109 -22.30 17.50 -39.07
CA GLU A 109 -23.70 17.13 -39.33
C GLU A 109 -23.88 15.60 -39.44
N SER A 110 -22.79 14.83 -39.33
CA SER A 110 -22.78 13.36 -39.36
C SER A 110 -22.93 12.79 -37.95
N PRO A 111 -23.96 11.96 -37.65
CA PRO A 111 -24.08 11.28 -36.35
C PRO A 111 -22.91 10.35 -36.02
N ASP A 112 -22.28 9.77 -37.06
CA ASP A 112 -21.16 8.83 -36.90
C ASP A 112 -19.95 9.52 -36.26
N ASP A 113 -19.68 10.80 -36.58
CA ASP A 113 -18.52 11.53 -36.04
C ASP A 113 -18.64 11.73 -34.51
N PHE A 114 -19.84 11.99 -34.01
CA PHE A 114 -20.10 12.09 -32.56
C PHE A 114 -19.97 10.72 -31.90
N THR A 115 -20.49 9.67 -32.54
CA THR A 115 -20.45 8.30 -32.03
C THR A 115 -19.02 7.76 -31.97
N ASP A 116 -18.22 8.02 -33.01
CA ASP A 116 -16.81 7.60 -33.09
C ASP A 116 -15.94 8.30 -32.04
N ALA A 117 -16.30 9.51 -31.63
CA ALA A 117 -15.59 10.28 -30.60
C ALA A 117 -15.81 9.76 -29.17
N VAL A 118 -16.90 9.03 -28.91
CA VAL A 118 -17.17 8.44 -27.60
C VAL A 118 -16.07 7.43 -27.23
N GLN A 119 -15.58 6.64 -28.18
CA GLN A 119 -14.60 5.58 -27.91
C GLN A 119 -13.25 6.08 -27.35
N PRO A 120 -12.54 7.04 -27.98
CA PRO A 120 -11.30 7.56 -27.41
C PRO A 120 -11.52 8.27 -26.07
N LEU A 121 -12.64 8.97 -25.90
CA LEU A 121 -12.99 9.60 -24.62
C LEU A 121 -13.21 8.57 -23.51
N GLN A 122 -14.00 7.53 -23.77
CA GLN A 122 -14.22 6.44 -22.83
C GLN A 122 -12.90 5.72 -22.49
N SER A 123 -12.04 5.46 -23.48
CA SER A 123 -10.74 4.85 -23.23
C SER A 123 -9.86 5.71 -22.31
N ALA A 124 -9.90 7.03 -22.43
CA ALA A 124 -9.17 7.93 -21.54
C ALA A 124 -9.77 7.92 -20.12
N MET A 125 -11.10 7.88 -19.98
CA MET A 125 -11.77 7.73 -18.68
C MET A 125 -11.41 6.41 -17.98
N ASP A 126 -11.36 5.31 -18.73
CA ASP A 126 -10.98 4.00 -18.21
C ASP A 126 -9.53 4.00 -17.72
N LYS A 127 -8.61 4.66 -18.43
CA LYS A 127 -7.21 4.83 -18.01
C LYS A 127 -7.09 5.64 -16.71
N VAL A 128 -7.83 6.72 -16.57
CA VAL A 128 -7.85 7.50 -15.31
C VAL A 128 -8.39 6.64 -14.17
N THR A 129 -9.48 5.92 -14.38
CA THR A 129 -10.05 5.00 -13.39
C THR A 129 -9.02 3.93 -12.97
N ALA A 130 -8.34 3.31 -13.94
CA ALA A 130 -7.27 2.36 -13.67
C ALA A 130 -6.10 2.99 -12.89
N SER A 131 -5.71 4.23 -13.21
CA SER A 131 -4.66 4.96 -12.51
C SER A 131 -5.03 5.30 -11.06
N VAL A 132 -6.31 5.61 -10.80
CA VAL A 132 -6.84 5.81 -9.44
C VAL A 132 -6.75 4.52 -8.62
N GLU A 133 -7.19 3.39 -9.19
CA GLU A 133 -7.09 2.10 -8.50
C GLU A 133 -5.64 1.67 -8.28
N GLN A 134 -4.76 1.93 -9.24
CA GLN A 134 -3.32 1.68 -9.08
C GLN A 134 -2.75 2.51 -7.92
N LYS A 135 -3.10 3.81 -7.82
CA LYS A 135 -2.63 4.64 -6.71
C LYS A 135 -3.10 4.11 -5.36
N LYS A 136 -4.37 3.68 -5.26
CA LYS A 136 -4.89 3.08 -4.02
C LYS A 136 -4.09 1.84 -3.63
N ALA A 137 -3.75 1.00 -4.61
CA ALA A 137 -2.93 -0.19 -4.37
C ALA A 137 -1.50 0.17 -3.93
N ASP A 138 -0.87 1.15 -4.58
CA ASP A 138 0.48 1.62 -4.25
C ASP A 138 0.53 2.24 -2.85
N ASP A 139 -0.45 3.08 -2.51
CA ASP A 139 -0.57 3.69 -1.18
C ASP A 139 -0.79 2.63 -0.09
N ALA A 140 -1.61 1.61 -0.35
CA ALA A 140 -1.82 0.51 0.57
C ALA A 140 -0.55 -0.33 0.78
N ALA A 141 0.18 -0.62 -0.30
CA ALA A 141 1.46 -1.34 -0.23
C ALA A 141 2.52 -0.54 0.53
N ALA A 142 2.61 0.78 0.29
CA ALA A 142 3.51 1.66 1.02
C ALA A 142 3.17 1.72 2.52
N ALA A 143 1.88 1.80 2.86
CA ALA A 143 1.42 1.78 4.25
C ALA A 143 1.75 0.45 4.96
N GLN A 144 1.55 -0.69 4.29
CA GLN A 144 1.90 -2.00 4.83
C GLN A 144 3.41 -2.10 5.10
N LYS A 145 4.23 -1.71 4.12
CA LYS A 145 5.70 -1.73 4.27
C LYS A 145 6.16 -0.85 5.43
N ALA A 146 5.60 0.34 5.58
CA ALA A 146 5.91 1.23 6.69
C ALA A 146 5.51 0.62 8.05
N ALA A 147 4.40 -0.11 8.11
CA ALA A 147 3.97 -0.82 9.33
C ALA A 147 4.91 -1.99 9.68
N GLU A 148 5.34 -2.77 8.69
CA GLU A 148 6.29 -3.87 8.86
C GLU A 148 7.67 -3.35 9.31
N GLU A 149 8.19 -2.29 8.69
CA GLU A 149 9.44 -1.66 9.09
C GLU A 149 9.38 -1.12 10.52
N LYS A 150 8.25 -0.54 10.93
CA LYS A 150 8.05 -0.07 12.31
C LYS A 150 8.01 -1.23 13.30
N ALA A 151 7.29 -2.31 12.99
CA ALA A 151 7.24 -3.50 13.84
C ALA A 151 8.63 -4.13 14.02
N ALA A 152 9.42 -4.25 12.94
CA ALA A 152 10.78 -4.76 13.00
C ALA A 152 11.71 -3.87 13.84
N GLN A 153 11.56 -2.54 13.77
CA GLN A 153 12.31 -1.61 14.62
C GLN A 153 11.94 -1.75 16.10
N GLU A 154 10.66 -1.91 16.41
CA GLU A 154 10.20 -2.11 17.79
C GLU A 154 10.69 -3.45 18.36
N GLU A 155 10.69 -4.51 17.57
CA GLU A 155 11.24 -5.82 17.96
C GLU A 155 12.74 -5.73 18.23
N ALA A 156 13.51 -5.15 17.31
CA ALA A 156 14.95 -4.96 17.49
C ALA A 156 15.29 -4.10 18.73
N ALA A 157 14.48 -3.08 19.01
CA ALA A 157 14.64 -2.25 20.21
C ALA A 157 14.35 -3.04 21.50
N GLN A 158 13.32 -3.91 21.49
CA GLN A 158 12.99 -4.78 22.62
C GLN A 158 14.07 -5.84 22.86
N GLU A 159 14.58 -6.48 21.81
CA GLU A 159 15.68 -7.44 21.92
C GLU A 159 16.94 -6.78 22.51
N LYS A 160 17.29 -5.58 22.04
CA LYS A 160 18.42 -4.84 22.59
C LYS A 160 18.21 -4.50 24.06
N ALA A 161 17.02 -4.04 24.45
CA ALA A 161 16.70 -3.74 25.84
C ALA A 161 16.78 -4.98 26.73
N ALA A 162 16.31 -6.13 26.25
CA ALA A 162 16.40 -7.40 26.97
C ALA A 162 17.86 -7.86 27.12
N ALA A 163 18.68 -7.73 26.08
CA ALA A 163 20.10 -8.05 26.12
C ALA A 163 20.87 -7.15 27.10
N ASP A 164 20.60 -5.84 27.10
CA ASP A 164 21.21 -4.88 28.01
C ASP A 164 20.83 -5.18 29.47
N GLN A 165 19.56 -5.55 29.74
CA GLN A 165 19.13 -5.97 31.08
C GLN A 165 19.80 -7.27 31.53
N ALA A 166 19.91 -8.27 30.65
CA ALA A 166 20.58 -9.53 30.97
C ALA A 166 22.08 -9.31 31.27
N ALA A 167 22.75 -8.45 30.49
CA ALA A 167 24.14 -8.07 30.73
C ALA A 167 24.31 -7.34 32.08
N ALA A 168 23.41 -6.40 32.39
CA ALA A 168 23.42 -5.70 33.67
C ALA A 168 23.21 -6.62 34.88
N GLN A 169 22.28 -7.58 34.78
CA GLN A 169 22.04 -8.58 35.83
C GLN A 169 23.26 -9.47 36.05
N LYS A 170 23.92 -9.92 34.97
CA LYS A 170 25.14 -10.72 35.06
C LYS A 170 26.27 -9.94 35.73
N ALA A 171 26.49 -8.68 35.33
CA ALA A 171 27.51 -7.83 35.93
C ALA A 171 27.24 -7.57 37.43
N ALA A 172 25.97 -7.36 37.82
CA ALA A 172 25.59 -7.21 39.21
C ALA A 172 25.82 -8.49 40.04
N ALA A 173 25.51 -9.66 39.48
CA ALA A 173 25.76 -10.95 40.13
C ALA A 173 27.26 -11.22 40.32
N GLU A 174 28.08 -10.92 39.31
CA GLU A 174 29.55 -11.03 39.38
C GLU A 174 30.14 -10.07 40.43
N ALA A 175 29.67 -8.82 40.49
CA ALA A 175 30.09 -7.85 41.49
C ALA A 175 29.72 -8.30 42.91
N ALA A 176 28.51 -8.84 43.10
CA ALA A 176 28.06 -9.37 44.39
C ALA A 176 28.89 -10.59 44.83
N ALA A 177 29.23 -11.49 43.91
CA ALA A 177 30.08 -12.65 44.19
C ALA A 177 31.50 -12.23 44.60
N GLN A 178 32.09 -11.24 43.91
CA GLN A 178 33.40 -10.68 44.27
C GLN A 178 33.38 -9.98 45.63
N ALA A 179 32.33 -9.20 45.94
CA ALA A 179 32.16 -8.55 47.23
C ALA A 179 32.08 -9.57 48.37
N LYS A 180 31.30 -10.65 48.18
CA LYS A 180 31.21 -11.75 49.15
C LYS A 180 32.57 -12.43 49.36
N ALA A 181 33.28 -12.78 48.27
CA ALA A 181 34.58 -13.41 48.35
C ALA A 181 35.61 -12.56 49.11
N LYS A 182 35.58 -11.23 48.91
CA LYS A 182 36.44 -10.30 49.65
C LYS A 182 36.08 -10.27 51.14
N SER A 183 34.79 -10.21 51.48
CA SER A 183 34.34 -10.22 52.88
C SER A 183 34.68 -11.53 53.60
N ASP A 184 34.55 -12.67 52.93
CA ASP A 184 34.91 -14.00 53.47
C ASP A 184 36.43 -14.09 53.72
N ALA A 185 37.25 -13.52 52.82
CA ALA A 185 38.70 -13.46 52.99
C ALA A 185 39.13 -12.54 54.16
N GLU A 186 38.48 -11.39 54.33
CA GLU A 186 38.72 -10.48 55.46
C GLU A 186 38.31 -11.12 56.81
N ALA A 187 37.18 -11.84 56.85
CA ALA A 187 36.74 -12.57 58.04
C ALA A 187 37.72 -13.71 58.42
N ALA A 188 38.25 -14.45 57.44
CA ALA A 188 39.26 -15.49 57.68
C ALA A 188 40.60 -14.91 58.21
N GLN A 189 40.99 -13.71 57.76
CA GLN A 189 42.16 -13.02 58.32
C GLN A 189 41.94 -12.57 59.77
N GLN A 190 40.74 -12.13 60.15
CA GLN A 190 40.44 -11.76 61.54
C GLN A 190 40.41 -12.98 62.48
N GLN A 191 39.84 -14.12 62.05
CA GLN A 191 39.86 -15.35 62.84
C GLN A 191 41.28 -15.89 63.08
N SER A 192 42.16 -15.83 62.07
CA SER A 192 43.55 -16.28 62.25
C SER A 192 44.36 -15.38 63.20
N GLN A 193 44.05 -14.09 63.30
CA GLN A 193 44.66 -13.19 64.29
C GLN A 193 44.12 -13.42 65.72
N GLN A 194 42.83 -13.73 65.89
CA GLN A 194 42.26 -14.04 67.21
C GLN A 194 42.73 -15.39 67.77
N GLN A 195 42.97 -16.39 66.91
CA GLN A 195 43.41 -17.73 67.35
C GLN A 195 44.91 -17.81 67.64
N SER A 196 45.73 -16.90 67.08
CA SER A 196 47.17 -16.85 67.34
C SER A 196 47.56 -16.03 68.58
N GLY A 197 46.68 -15.13 69.06
CA GLY A 197 47.05 -14.10 70.03
C GLY A 197 46.32 -14.06 71.37
N ASN A 198 45.17 -14.73 71.58
CA ASN A 198 44.35 -14.38 72.75
C ASN A 198 44.49 -15.26 73.99
N GLY A 199 45.25 -16.34 73.92
CA GLY A 199 45.50 -17.18 75.08
C GLY A 199 46.79 -16.85 75.81
N SER A 200 46.78 -17.01 77.13
CA SER A 200 47.98 -16.97 77.98
C SER A 200 48.68 -18.34 77.93
N LEU A 201 50.00 -18.37 77.85
CA LEU A 201 50.76 -19.62 77.93
C LEU A 201 50.87 -20.04 79.40
N LEU A 202 50.63 -21.32 79.68
CA LEU A 202 50.69 -21.89 81.02
C LEU A 202 51.89 -22.85 81.14
N ALA A 203 52.73 -22.67 82.16
CA ALA A 203 53.85 -23.56 82.41
C ALA A 203 53.97 -23.92 83.90
N VAL A 204 54.47 -25.11 84.16
CA VAL A 204 54.90 -25.54 85.50
C VAL A 204 56.38 -25.28 85.62
N CYS A 205 56.78 -24.65 86.72
CA CYS A 205 58.17 -24.37 87.05
C CYS A 205 58.83 -25.59 87.71
N LYS A 206 60.16 -25.61 87.82
CA LYS A 206 60.87 -26.76 88.42
C LYS A 206 60.51 -27.01 89.89
N ASP A 207 60.09 -25.97 90.60
CA ASP A 207 59.61 -26.08 91.99
C ASP A 207 58.13 -26.50 92.11
N GLY A 208 57.46 -26.80 90.99
CA GLY A 208 56.07 -27.23 90.94
C GLY A 208 55.04 -26.09 90.89
N THR A 209 55.46 -24.82 91.00
CA THR A 209 54.55 -23.67 90.86
C THR A 209 54.09 -23.48 89.41
N ARG A 210 52.95 -22.81 89.21
CA ARG A 210 52.44 -22.50 87.86
C ARG A 210 52.70 -21.04 87.53
N SER A 211 53.21 -20.78 86.33
CA SER A 211 53.40 -19.44 85.77
C SER A 211 52.50 -19.28 84.54
N THR A 212 51.93 -18.10 84.38
CA THR A 212 51.11 -17.71 83.24
C THR A 212 51.76 -16.54 82.50
N SER A 213 51.80 -16.59 81.17
CA SER A 213 52.31 -15.46 80.38
C SER A 213 51.28 -14.35 80.26
N ALA A 214 51.71 -13.16 79.84
CA ALA A 214 50.77 -12.17 79.31
C ALA A 214 49.98 -12.76 78.13
N PRO A 215 48.70 -12.38 77.94
CA PRO A 215 47.92 -12.76 76.76
C PRO A 215 48.69 -12.43 75.47
N GLY A 216 48.77 -13.40 74.55
CA GLY A 216 49.45 -13.20 73.26
C GLY A 216 50.97 -13.26 73.27
N ALA A 217 51.60 -13.60 74.40
CA ALA A 217 53.05 -13.83 74.41
C ALA A 217 53.43 -14.91 73.38
N PRO A 218 54.36 -14.68 72.44
CA PRO A 218 54.63 -15.60 71.34
C PRO A 218 55.25 -16.93 71.80
N ASN A 219 55.84 -16.95 73.01
CA ASN A 219 56.50 -18.12 73.60
C ASN A 219 56.62 -17.98 75.12
N TYR A 220 57.10 -19.03 75.78
CA TYR A 220 57.23 -19.12 77.25
C TYR A 220 58.44 -18.34 77.83
N ARG A 221 58.97 -17.36 77.09
CA ARG A 221 60.21 -16.67 77.47
C ARG A 221 60.00 -15.84 78.73
N GLY A 222 60.89 -15.98 79.71
CA GLY A 222 60.82 -15.26 81.00
C GLY A 222 59.96 -15.94 82.06
N MET A 223 59.08 -16.88 81.69
CA MET A 223 58.30 -17.65 82.64
C MET A 223 59.20 -18.57 83.47
N CYS A 224 58.89 -18.71 84.76
CA CYS A 224 59.67 -19.51 85.71
C CYS A 224 61.15 -19.10 85.85
N SER A 225 61.55 -17.91 85.39
CA SER A 225 62.95 -17.43 85.47
C SER A 225 63.49 -17.41 86.90
N HIS A 226 62.65 -17.06 87.88
CA HIS A 226 62.98 -17.05 89.30
C HIS A 226 62.76 -18.41 90.00
N HIS A 227 62.16 -19.37 89.29
CA HIS A 227 61.80 -20.70 89.81
C HIS A 227 62.65 -21.82 89.17
N GLY A 228 63.84 -21.49 88.68
CA GLY A 228 64.79 -22.44 88.09
C GLY A 228 64.44 -22.92 86.68
N GLY A 229 63.53 -22.25 85.99
CA GLY A 229 63.09 -22.57 84.64
C GLY A 229 61.84 -23.45 84.59
N ILE A 230 61.40 -23.75 83.37
CA ILE A 230 60.17 -24.49 83.11
C ILE A 230 60.44 -26.00 83.18
N SER A 231 59.64 -26.72 83.95
CA SER A 231 59.62 -28.18 83.98
C SER A 231 58.63 -28.76 82.96
N GLN A 232 57.47 -28.12 82.79
CA GLN A 232 56.44 -28.57 81.85
C GLN A 232 55.74 -27.39 81.17
N LYS A 233 55.61 -27.44 79.84
CA LYS A 233 54.81 -26.50 79.05
C LYS A 233 53.42 -27.09 78.88
N LEU A 234 52.37 -26.40 79.35
CA LEU A 234 51.00 -26.91 79.36
C LEU A 234 50.14 -26.41 78.20
N GLY A 235 50.69 -25.55 77.34
CA GLY A 235 49.98 -24.98 76.20
C GLY A 235 49.44 -23.59 76.48
N ARG A 236 48.67 -23.08 75.53
CA ARG A 236 47.98 -21.79 75.61
C ARG A 236 46.54 -22.04 76.09
N GLN A 237 46.07 -21.25 77.05
CA GLN A 237 44.69 -21.25 77.56
C GLN A 237 43.97 -19.97 77.17
#